data_AF-A0A9E1IKQ1-F1
#
_entry.id   AF-A0A9E1IKQ1-F1
#
_cell.length_a   1.000
_cell.length_b   1.000
_cell.length_c   1.000
_cell.angle_alpha   90.00
_cell.angle_beta   90.00
_cell.angle_gamma   90.00
#
_symmetry.space_group_name_H-M   'P 1'
#
loop_
_entity.id
_entity.type
_entity.pdbx_description
1 polymer ?
#
loop_
_entity_poly.entity_id
_entity_poly.type
_entity_poly.pdbx_seq_one_letter_code
_entity_poly.pdbx_strand_id
1 'polypeptide(L)'
;MMNSERLELALHTLGEVLQDRELTYDLIAIGGGALLLQDLVHRPTEDIDIIARVEGDSWVYAKPAIRWCARLDGRPDFYDLDVRPILEELGVELEAEND
;
A
#
# COMPACT_ATOMS: atom_id res chain seq x y z
N MET A 1 3.13 -15.57 -8.76
CA MET A 1 4.20 -15.43 -7.76
C MET A 1 5.37 -14.56 -8.23
N MET A 2 5.55 -13.44 -7.55
CA MET A 2 6.66 -12.49 -7.61
C MET A 2 7.75 -12.87 -6.59
N ASN A 3 9.02 -12.75 -6.98
CA ASN A 3 10.19 -12.72 -6.09
C ASN A 3 10.70 -11.27 -5.97
N SER A 4 11.73 -11.01 -5.14
CA SER A 4 12.25 -9.64 -4.94
C SER A 4 12.65 -8.97 -6.24
N GLU A 5 13.48 -9.63 -7.05
CA GLU A 5 13.96 -9.09 -8.34
C GLU A 5 12.83 -8.68 -9.29
N ARG A 6 11.79 -9.51 -9.43
CA ARG A 6 10.65 -9.19 -10.30
C ARG A 6 9.80 -8.06 -9.72
N LEU A 7 9.67 -7.97 -8.40
CA LEU A 7 8.91 -6.91 -7.75
C LEU A 7 9.65 -5.57 -7.86
N GLU A 8 10.97 -5.55 -7.65
CA GLU A 8 11.83 -4.39 -7.89
C GLU A 8 11.74 -3.92 -9.35
N LEU A 9 11.82 -4.84 -10.31
CA LEU A 9 11.67 -4.51 -11.73
C LEU A 9 10.29 -3.91 -12.04
N ALA A 10 9.22 -4.47 -11.46
CA ALA A 10 7.88 -3.96 -11.66
C ALA A 10 7.72 -2.54 -11.10
N LEU A 11 8.25 -2.28 -9.90
CA LEU A 11 8.23 -0.96 -9.28
C LEU A 11 9.09 0.06 -10.03
N HIS A 12 10.27 -0.35 -10.53
CA HIS A 12 11.10 0.49 -11.38
C HIS A 12 10.36 0.89 -12.66
N THR A 13 9.79 -0.10 -13.36
CA THR A 13 9.02 0.13 -14.58
C THR A 13 7.82 1.06 -14.32
N LEU A 14 7.11 0.88 -13.21
CA LEU A 14 6.02 1.77 -12.82
C LEU A 14 6.54 3.20 -12.58
N GLY A 15 7.68 3.34 -11.91
CA GLY A 15 8.35 4.62 -11.69
C GLY A 15 8.69 5.35 -12.99
N GLU A 16 9.27 4.65 -13.96
CA GLU A 16 9.56 5.22 -15.30
C GLU A 16 8.30 5.72 -15.99
N VAL A 17 7.23 4.92 -16.00
CA VAL A 17 5.94 5.31 -16.62
C VAL A 17 5.32 6.53 -15.95
N LEU A 18 5.44 6.65 -14.62
CA LEU A 18 4.96 7.81 -13.88
C LEU A 18 5.82 9.04 -14.14
N GLN A 19 7.13 8.87 -14.21
CA GLN A 19 8.07 9.96 -14.50
C GLN A 19 7.85 10.54 -15.90
N ASP A 20 7.59 9.71 -16.91
CA ASP A 20 7.22 10.15 -18.26
C ASP A 20 5.94 11.01 -18.28
N ARG A 21 5.11 10.90 -17.24
CA ARG A 21 3.89 11.69 -17.04
C ARG A 21 4.08 12.87 -16.09
N GLU A 22 5.32 13.18 -15.72
CA GLU A 22 5.68 14.22 -14.75
C GLU A 22 5.04 13.98 -13.36
N LEU A 23 4.85 12.70 -13.00
CA LEU A 23 4.30 12.28 -11.71
C LEU A 23 5.38 11.60 -10.87
N THR A 24 5.38 11.86 -9.57
CA THR A 24 6.24 11.18 -8.59
C THR A 24 5.46 11.00 -7.30
N TYR A 25 5.54 9.81 -6.72
CA TYR A 25 4.80 9.44 -5.53
C TYR A 25 5.70 8.65 -4.58
N ASP A 26 5.75 9.09 -3.33
CA ASP A 26 6.27 8.31 -2.22
C ASP A 26 5.12 7.49 -1.63
N LEU A 27 5.30 6.19 -1.45
CA LEU A 27 4.22 5.27 -1.10
C LEU A 27 4.54 4.51 0.19
N ILE A 28 3.50 4.22 0.97
CA ILE A 28 3.57 3.29 2.10
C ILE A 28 3.02 1.95 1.66
N ALA A 29 3.91 0.96 1.62
CA ALA A 29 3.60 -0.43 1.30
C ALA A 29 3.54 -1.30 2.55
N ILE A 30 2.64 -2.28 2.57
CA ILE A 30 2.52 -3.29 3.63
C ILE A 30 2.46 -4.70 3.05
N GLY A 31 2.28 -5.71 3.91
CA GLY A 31 2.02 -7.07 3.50
C GLY A 31 3.27 -7.84 3.03
N GLY A 32 3.02 -8.95 2.33
CA GLY A 32 4.08 -9.90 1.94
C GLY A 32 5.11 -9.28 1.00
N GLY A 33 4.68 -8.45 0.04
CA GLY A 33 5.58 -7.76 -0.88
C GLY A 33 6.50 -6.76 -0.18
N ALA A 34 5.98 -5.99 0.78
CA ALA A 34 6.79 -5.06 1.55
C ALA A 34 7.86 -5.78 2.41
N LEU A 35 7.51 -6.92 3.02
CA LEU A 35 8.47 -7.73 3.78
C LEU A 35 9.53 -8.38 2.87
N LEU A 36 9.13 -8.80 1.67
CA LEU A 36 10.02 -9.41 0.68
C LEU A 36 11.06 -8.40 0.17
N LEU A 37 10.64 -7.18 -0.18
CA LEU A 37 11.54 -6.10 -0.63
C LEU A 37 12.53 -5.64 0.45
N GLN A 38 12.19 -5.84 1.72
CA GLN A 38 13.05 -5.53 2.87
C GLN A 38 13.93 -6.72 3.29
N ASP A 39 13.93 -7.81 2.52
CA ASP A 39 14.69 -9.03 2.81
C ASP A 39 14.32 -9.71 4.15
N LEU A 40 13.15 -9.37 4.72
CA LEU A 40 12.68 -9.91 5.99
C LEU A 40 12.05 -11.30 5.83
N VAL A 41 11.58 -11.63 4.63
CA VAL A 41 11.04 -12.94 4.28
C VAL A 41 11.54 -13.39 2.90
N HIS A 42 11.76 -14.70 2.76
CA HIS A 42 12.29 -15.31 1.53
C HIS A 42 11.28 -16.26 0.88
N ARG A 43 10.01 -15.85 0.86
CA ARG A 43 8.93 -16.59 0.19
C ARG A 43 8.31 -15.73 -0.91
N PRO A 44 7.83 -16.32 -2.01
CA PRO A 44 7.14 -15.54 -3.03
C PRO A 44 5.85 -14.88 -2.49
N THR A 45 5.45 -13.78 -3.12
CA THR A 45 4.17 -13.08 -2.94
C THR A 45 3.41 -13.04 -4.26
N GLU A 46 2.13 -12.74 -4.27
CA GLU A 46 1.41 -12.48 -5.53
C GLU A 46 1.44 -11.01 -5.93
N ASP A 47 1.52 -10.12 -4.95
CA ASP A 47 1.22 -8.71 -5.07
C ASP A 47 2.03 -7.83 -4.08
N ILE A 48 1.79 -6.52 -4.19
CA ILE A 48 2.21 -5.48 -3.25
C ILE A 48 0.99 -4.65 -2.86
N ASP A 49 0.83 -4.43 -1.56
CA ASP A 49 -0.29 -3.68 -1.00
C ASP A 49 0.14 -2.26 -0.65
N ILE A 50 -0.51 -1.25 -1.22
CA ILE A 50 -0.25 0.17 -0.95
C ILE A 50 -1.42 0.75 -0.14
N ILE A 51 -1.12 1.39 0.99
CA ILE A 51 -2.14 1.94 1.90
C ILE A 51 -2.18 3.46 1.96
N ALA A 52 -1.08 4.12 1.63
CA ALA A 52 -0.97 5.57 1.67
C ALA A 52 0.07 6.09 0.68
N ARG A 53 -0.08 7.37 0.36
CA ARG A 53 0.96 8.20 -0.24
C ARG A 53 1.58 9.09 0.84
N VAL A 54 2.86 9.40 0.74
CA VAL A 54 3.52 10.39 1.59
C VAL A 54 3.43 11.77 0.90
N GLU A 55 2.97 12.78 1.64
CA GLU A 55 2.96 14.18 1.24
C GLU A 55 3.67 15.02 2.31
N GLY A 56 4.93 15.39 2.05
CA GLY A 56 5.78 16.03 3.05
C GLY A 56 6.01 15.10 4.25
N ASP A 57 5.67 15.56 5.46
CA ASP A 57 5.77 14.76 6.69
C ASP A 57 4.46 14.01 7.02
N SER A 58 3.47 14.06 6.13
CA SER A 58 2.13 13.51 6.35
C SER A 58 1.84 12.32 5.44
N TRP A 59 0.96 11.43 5.89
CA TRP A 59 0.48 10.31 5.08
C TRP A 59 -0.94 10.58 4.61
N VAL A 60 -1.16 10.50 3.30
CA VAL A 60 -2.46 10.62 2.66
C VAL A 60 -2.98 9.22 2.35
N TYR A 61 -3.91 8.75 3.18
CA TYR A 61 -4.46 7.40 3.07
C TYR A 61 -5.34 7.23 1.84
N ALA A 62 -5.19 6.08 1.19
CA ALA A 62 -6.07 5.67 0.11
C ALA A 62 -7.42 5.12 0.62
N LYS A 63 -7.95 5.61 1.76
CA LYS A 63 -9.12 5.05 2.47
C LYS A 63 -10.32 4.80 1.54
N PRO A 64 -10.74 5.72 0.65
CA PRO A 64 -11.83 5.45 -0.29
C PRO A 64 -11.51 4.34 -1.29
N ALA A 65 -10.28 4.29 -1.80
CA ALA A 65 -9.84 3.28 -2.76
C ALA A 65 -9.73 1.89 -2.11
N ILE A 66 -9.15 1.82 -0.91
CA ILE A 66 -9.06 0.58 -0.12
C ILE A 66 -10.46 0.02 0.14
N ARG A 67 -11.39 0.85 0.60
CA ARG A 67 -12.78 0.43 0.84
C ARG A 67 -13.51 0.02 -0.44
N TRP A 68 -13.19 0.64 -1.56
CA TRP A 68 -13.76 0.26 -2.84
C TRP A 68 -13.26 -1.10 -3.30
N CYS A 69 -11.94 -1.34 -3.28
CA CYS A 69 -11.35 -2.65 -3.61
C CYS A 69 -11.86 -3.74 -2.67
N ALA A 70 -11.82 -3.49 -1.36
CA ALA A 70 -12.34 -4.37 -0.32
C ALA A 70 -13.79 -4.83 -0.59
N ARG A 71 -14.67 -3.91 -1.03
CA ARG A 71 -16.04 -4.27 -1.41
C ARG A 71 -16.11 -5.11 -2.68
N LEU A 72 -15.31 -4.81 -3.70
CA LEU A 72 -15.26 -5.60 -4.92
C LEU A 72 -14.75 -7.02 -4.67
N ASP A 73 -13.81 -7.18 -3.75
CA ASP A 73 -13.23 -8.46 -3.38
C ASP A 73 -14.11 -9.26 -2.41
N GLY A 74 -15.30 -8.76 -2.07
CA GLY A 74 -16.23 -9.41 -1.14
C GLY A 74 -15.76 -9.37 0.32
N ARG A 75 -14.81 -8.48 0.65
CA ARG A 75 -14.24 -8.26 1.99
C ARG A 75 -14.50 -6.83 2.49
N PRO A 76 -15.76 -6.41 2.67
CA PRO A 76 -16.09 -5.01 3.05
C PRO A 76 -15.46 -4.57 4.39
N ASP A 77 -15.07 -5.51 5.23
CA ASP A 77 -14.43 -5.33 6.54
C ASP A 77 -12.90 -5.24 6.50
N PHE A 78 -12.27 -5.44 5.34
CA PHE A 78 -10.80 -5.45 5.20
C PHE A 78 -10.13 -4.18 5.75
N TYR A 79 -10.66 -3.00 5.41
CA TYR A 79 -10.13 -1.75 5.94
C TYR A 79 -10.18 -1.72 7.47
N ASP A 80 -11.28 -2.20 8.01
CA ASP A 80 -11.62 -2.09 9.42
C ASP A 80 -10.85 -3.08 10.30
N LEU A 81 -10.55 -4.28 9.76
CA LEU A 81 -9.89 -5.37 10.47
C LEU A 81 -8.39 -5.49 10.18
N ASP A 82 -7.97 -5.20 8.94
CA ASP A 82 -6.58 -5.44 8.51
C ASP A 82 -5.78 -4.13 8.39
N VAL A 83 -6.40 -3.03 7.92
CA VAL A 83 -5.68 -1.78 7.66
C VAL A 83 -5.69 -0.86 8.87
N ARG A 84 -6.87 -0.54 9.43
CA ARG A 84 -7.01 0.40 10.54
C ARG A 84 -6.12 0.07 11.75
N PRO A 85 -6.02 -1.19 12.24
CA PRO A 85 -5.16 -1.48 13.38
C PRO A 85 -3.67 -1.21 13.11
N ILE A 86 -3.21 -1.42 11.87
CA ILE A 86 -1.84 -1.09 11.46
C ILE A 86 -1.64 0.43 11.51
N LEU A 87 -2.61 1.20 11.00
CA LEU A 87 -2.53 2.67 11.04
C LEU A 87 -2.53 3.20 12.47
N GLU A 88 -3.38 2.66 13.34
CA GLU A 88 -3.43 3.01 14.77
C GLU A 88 -2.10 2.73 15.47
N GLU A 89 -1.50 1.56 15.24
CA GLU A 89 -0.18 1.19 15.79
C GLU A 89 0.93 2.13 15.29
N LEU A 90 0.81 2.63 14.06
CA LEU A 90 1.74 3.60 13.48
C LEU A 90 1.50 5.03 13.98
N GLY A 91 0.57 5.25 14.92
CA GLY A 91 0.29 6.55 15.53
C GLY A 91 -0.46 7.52 14.61
N VAL A 92 -1.20 6.98 13.65
CA VAL A 92 -1.92 7.77 12.65
C VAL A 92 -3.22 8.30 13.24
N GLU A 93 -3.43 9.61 13.18
CA GLU A 93 -4.73 10.21 13.46
C GLU A 93 -5.71 9.89 12.31
N LEU A 94 -6.61 8.95 12.56
CA LEU A 94 -7.70 8.62 11.64
C LEU A 94 -8.83 9.63 11.85
N GLU A 95 -9.18 10.37 10.80
CA GLU A 95 -10.36 11.26 10.84
C GLU A 95 -11.60 10.45 11.22
N ALA A 96 -12.31 10.93 12.25
CA ALA A 96 -13.60 10.39 12.66
C ALA A 96 -14.60 10.54 11.51
N GLU A 97 -15.39 9.51 11.27
CA GLU A 97 -16.39 9.52 10.19
C GLU A 97 -17.50 10.49 10.55
N ASN A 98 -17.70 11.51 9.70
CA ASN A 98 -18.99 12.17 9.64
C ASN A 98 -19.90 11.27 8.81
N ASP A 99 -20.84 10.61 9.48
CA ASP A 99 -21.91 9.80 8.89
C ASP A 99 -22.69 10.53 7.76
#